data_AF-X1RNY3-F1
#
_entry.id   AF-X1RNY3-F1
#
_cell.length_a   1.000
_cell.length_b   1.000
_cell.length_c   1.000
_cell.angle_alpha   90.00
_cell.angle_beta   90.00
_cell.angle_gamma   90.00
#
_symmetry.space_group_name_H-M   'P 1'
#
loop_
_entity.id
_entity.type
_entity.pdbx_description
1 polymer ?
#
loop_
_entity_poly.entity_id
_entity_poly.type
_entity_poly.pdbx_seq_one_letter_code
_entity_poly.pdbx_strand_id
1 'polypeptide(L)'
;AAIQDIYIKQVQIVDGKLANVVIKTFPDESQFGPYAGMEEQYMSMPPDDRDYPSGNKDEYLEDIAQYFGQEYVDNLIAKGGW
;
A
#
# COMPACT_ATOMS: atom_id res chain seq x y z
N ALA A 1 4.63 12.94 -2.84
CA ALA A 1 4.32 11.77 -2.01
C ALA A 1 3.09 12.06 -1.16
N ALA A 2 2.17 11.10 -1.02
CA ALA A 2 1.04 11.20 -0.09
C ALA A 2 1.53 10.84 1.32
N ILE A 3 2.14 11.82 1.98
CA ILE A 3 2.62 11.72 3.36
C ILE A 3 1.54 12.28 4.28
N GLN A 4 1.16 11.53 5.32
CA GLN A 4 0.10 11.91 6.26
C GLN A 4 0.37 11.35 7.67
N ASP A 5 -0.24 11.98 8.66
CA ASP A 5 -0.27 11.44 10.03
C ASP A 5 -1.32 10.35 10.17
N ILE A 6 -0.94 9.18 10.70
CA ILE A 6 -1.87 8.11 11.04
C ILE A 6 -2.27 8.20 12.51
N TYR A 7 -3.57 8.39 12.76
CA TYR A 7 -4.14 8.49 14.09
C TYR A 7 -4.80 7.19 14.52
N ILE A 8 -4.32 6.60 15.62
CA ILE A 8 -5.02 5.50 16.30
C ILE A 8 -6.02 6.12 17.27
N LYS A 9 -7.30 5.83 17.05
CA LYS A 9 -8.39 6.37 17.86
C LYS A 9 -9.06 5.25 18.66
N GLN A 10 -9.45 5.59 19.89
CA GLN A 10 -10.25 4.73 20.75
C GLN A 10 -11.55 5.45 21.11
N VAL A 11 -12.67 4.72 21.05
CA VAL A 11 -13.95 5.23 21.53
C VAL A 11 -13.91 5.31 23.05
N GLN A 12 -14.16 6.50 23.60
CA GLN A 12 -14.20 6.76 25.03
C GLN A 12 -15.44 7.57 25.39
N ILE A 13 -15.86 7.53 26.66
CA ILE A 13 -16.90 8.44 27.16
C ILE A 13 -16.22 9.75 27.57
N VAL A 14 -16.57 10.84 26.88
CA VAL A 14 -16.13 12.21 27.16
C VAL A 14 -17.39 13.06 27.36
N ASP A 15 -17.50 13.74 28.50
CA ASP A 15 -18.67 14.54 28.87
C ASP A 15 -20.01 13.80 28.73
N GLY A 16 -20.02 12.53 29.14
CA GLY A 16 -21.20 11.66 29.10
C GLY A 16 -21.59 11.18 27.70
N LYS A 17 -20.77 11.41 26.67
CA LYS A 17 -21.02 10.99 25.28
C LYS A 17 -19.86 10.15 24.74
N LEU A 18 -20.16 9.22 23.83
CA LEU A 18 -19.12 8.48 23.12
C LEU A 18 -18.40 9.41 22.13
N ALA A 19 -17.08 9.48 22.23
CA ALA A 19 -16.22 10.27 21.36
C ALA A 19 -15.00 9.45 20.92
N ASN A 20 -14.52 9.69 19.69
CA ASN A 20 -13.26 9.13 19.21
C ASN A 20 -12.09 9.97 19.72
N VAL A 21 -11.32 9.44 20.65
CA VAL A 21 -10.14 10.08 21.22
C VAL A 21 -8.89 9.52 20.56
N VAL A 22 -8.00 10.39 20.09
CA VAL A 22 -6.68 9.96 19.57
C VAL A 22 -5.83 9.47 20.74
N ILE A 23 -5.37 8.23 20.65
CA ILE A 23 -4.51 7.61 21.67
C ILE A 23 -3.07 7.40 21.20
N LYS A 24 -2.83 7.48 19.88
CA LYS A 24 -1.49 7.44 19.28
C LYS A 24 -1.48 8.12 17.92
N THR A 25 -0.36 8.72 17.56
CA THR A 25 -0.09 9.27 16.23
C THR A 25 1.21 8.67 15.69
N PHE A 26 1.21 8.24 14.43
CA PHE A 26 2.42 7.96 13.66
C PHE A 26 2.57 9.10 12.63
N PRO A 27 3.52 10.01 12.80
CA PRO A 27 3.65 11.18 11.94
C PRO A 27 4.38 10.85 10.64
N ASP A 28 4.12 11.63 9.60
CA ASP A 28 4.86 11.62 8.34
C ASP A 28 4.92 10.24 7.64
N GLU A 29 3.84 9.46 7.73
CA GLU A 29 3.77 8.13 7.15
C GLU A 29 3.36 8.18 5.68
N SER A 30 4.10 7.44 4.84
CA SER A 30 3.71 7.23 3.44
C SER A 30 2.54 6.27 3.35
N GLN A 31 1.52 6.66 2.60
CA GLN A 31 0.38 5.77 2.30
C GLN A 31 0.73 4.67 1.28
N PHE A 32 1.94 4.70 0.71
CA PHE A 32 2.39 3.72 -0.30
C PHE A 32 3.04 2.47 0.30
N GLY A 33 3.23 2.41 1.63
CA GLY A 33 3.76 1.23 2.32
C GLY A 33 5.07 0.71 1.70
N PRO A 34 5.13 -0.54 1.20
CA PRO A 34 6.34 -1.11 0.60
C PRO A 34 6.77 -0.42 -0.71
N TYR A 35 5.90 0.40 -1.30
CA TYR A 35 6.17 1.18 -2.52
C TYR A 35 6.63 2.61 -2.23
N ALA A 36 7.01 2.92 -0.99
CA ALA A 36 7.64 4.21 -0.69
C ALA A 36 8.92 4.40 -1.53
N GLY A 37 9.02 5.52 -2.24
CA GLY A 37 10.06 5.78 -3.24
C GLY A 37 9.82 5.18 -4.63
N MET A 38 8.72 4.45 -4.83
CA MET A 38 8.26 3.90 -6.11
C MET A 38 6.84 4.37 -6.45
N GLU A 39 6.47 5.56 -5.98
CA GLU A 39 5.09 6.06 -6.06
C GLU A 39 4.64 6.24 -7.51
N GLU A 40 5.51 6.72 -8.39
CA GLU A 40 5.17 6.92 -9.80
C GLU A 40 4.92 5.60 -10.53
N GLN A 41 5.74 4.58 -10.28
CA GLN A 41 5.57 3.24 -10.82
C GLN A 41 4.26 2.62 -10.33
N TYR A 42 4.00 2.69 -9.02
CA TYR A 42 2.77 2.19 -8.42
C TYR A 42 1.54 2.88 -9.02
N MET A 43 1.57 4.21 -9.17
CA MET A 43 0.44 4.96 -9.73
C MET A 43 0.30 4.81 -11.26
N SER A 44 1.31 4.28 -11.96
CA SER A 44 1.26 4.02 -13.40
C SER A 44 0.55 2.71 -13.77
N MET A 45 0.35 1.83 -12.78
CA MET A 45 -0.42 0.61 -12.98
C MET A 45 -1.88 0.93 -13.34
N PRO A 46 -2.55 0.06 -14.11
CA PRO A 46 -3.99 0.13 -14.31
C PRO A 46 -4.73 0.25 -12.97
N PRO A 47 -5.81 1.06 -12.91
CA PRO A 47 -6.66 1.10 -11.73
C PRO A 47 -7.24 -0.29 -11.45
N ASP A 48 -7.61 -0.55 -10.20
CA ASP A 48 -8.25 -1.80 -9.79
C ASP A 48 -9.42 -2.13 -10.73
N ASP A 49 -9.21 -3.12 -11.58
CA ASP A 49 -10.19 -3.65 -12.53
C ASP A 49 -10.51 -5.09 -12.11
N ARG A 50 -11.68 -5.60 -12.52
CA ARG A 50 -12.11 -6.95 -12.14
C ARG A 50 -11.08 -8.02 -12.51
N ASP A 51 -10.37 -7.80 -13.62
CA ASP A 51 -9.43 -8.75 -14.21
C ASP A 51 -7.96 -8.29 -14.04
N TYR A 52 -7.68 -7.25 -13.23
CA TYR A 52 -6.32 -6.75 -12.94
C TYR A 52 -6.09 -6.55 -11.44
N PRO A 53 -4.96 -7.01 -10.85
CA PRO A 53 -3.91 -7.80 -11.49
C PRO A 53 -4.38 -9.20 -11.89
N SER A 54 -3.66 -9.85 -12.83
CA SER A 54 -3.99 -11.23 -13.23
C SER A 54 -3.94 -12.18 -12.03
N GLY A 55 -4.88 -13.12 -11.97
CA GLY A 55 -4.87 -14.22 -11.00
C GLY A 55 -3.92 -15.35 -11.36
N ASN A 56 -3.27 -15.30 -12.53
CA ASN A 56 -2.24 -16.24 -12.94
C ASN A 56 -0.85 -15.69 -12.60
N LYS A 57 0.02 -16.54 -12.04
CA LYS A 57 1.37 -16.15 -11.61
C LYS A 57 2.22 -15.58 -12.72
N ASP A 58 2.31 -16.30 -13.83
CA ASP A 58 3.26 -15.96 -14.88
C ASP A 58 2.82 -14.66 -15.56
N GLU A 59 1.52 -14.50 -15.79
CA GLU A 59 0.92 -13.26 -16.28
C GLU A 59 1.10 -12.09 -15.30
N TYR A 60 0.87 -12.32 -14.00
CA TYR A 60 1.10 -11.31 -12.97
C TYR A 60 2.56 -10.84 -12.96
N LEU A 61 3.52 -11.77 -12.99
CA LEU A 61 4.95 -11.45 -12.95
C LEU A 61 5.40 -10.73 -14.23
N GLU A 62 4.86 -11.11 -15.40
CA GLU A 62 5.12 -10.43 -16.66
C GLU A 62 4.55 -9.00 -16.65
N ASP A 63 3.33 -8.81 -16.15
CA ASP A 63 2.68 -7.51 -16.08
C ASP A 63 3.41 -6.56 -15.12
N ILE A 64 3.73 -7.00 -13.90
CA ILE A 64 4.41 -6.13 -12.93
C ILE A 64 5.84 -5.75 -13.39
N ALA A 65 6.51 -6.60 -14.17
CA ALA A 65 7.82 -6.29 -14.74
C ALA A 65 7.79 -5.06 -15.64
N GLN A 66 6.65 -4.77 -16.29
CA GLN A 66 6.48 -3.60 -17.15
C GLN A 66 6.56 -2.29 -16.36
N TYR A 67 6.10 -2.30 -15.11
CA TYR A 67 6.01 -1.10 -14.27
C TYR A 67 7.20 -0.96 -13.31
N PHE A 68 7.67 -2.05 -12.72
CA PHE A 68 8.72 -2.04 -11.70
C PHE A 68 10.07 -2.60 -12.19
N GLY A 69 10.11 -3.18 -13.38
CA GLY A 69 11.32 -3.77 -13.97
C GLY A 69 11.62 -5.19 -13.48
N GLN A 70 12.48 -5.89 -14.22
CA GLN A 70 12.81 -7.30 -13.95
C GLN A 70 13.49 -7.52 -12.61
N GLU A 71 14.35 -6.58 -12.16
CA GLU A 71 15.03 -6.69 -10.87
C GLU A 71 14.04 -6.72 -9.69
N TYR A 72 12.94 -5.98 -9.78
CA TYR A 72 11.89 -6.02 -8.77
C TYR A 72 11.22 -7.40 -8.72
N VAL A 73 10.92 -7.98 -9.88
CA VAL A 73 10.31 -9.30 -10.01
C VAL A 73 11.22 -10.40 -9.48
N ASP A 74 12.50 -10.36 -9.82
CA ASP A 74 13.48 -11.33 -9.33
C ASP A 74 13.59 -11.29 -7.80
N ASN A 75 13.59 -10.08 -7.22
CA ASN A 75 13.58 -9.89 -5.77
C ASN A 75 12.27 -10.37 -5.11
N LEU A 76 11.13 -10.14 -5.76
CA LEU A 76 9.81 -10.60 -5.28
C LEU A 76 9.78 -12.13 -5.21
N ILE A 77 10.20 -12.80 -6.27
CA ILE A 77 10.28 -14.27 -6.35
C ILE A 77 11.26 -14.82 -5.31
N ALA A 78 12.44 -14.20 -5.16
CA ALA A 78 13.45 -14.64 -4.21
C ALA A 78 12.96 -14.59 -2.75
N LYS A 79 12.01 -13.69 -2.45
CA LYS A 79 11.35 -13.57 -1.13
C LYS A 79 10.09 -14.43 -1.01
N GLY A 80 9.75 -15.23 -2.02
CA GLY A 80 8.59 -16.10 -2.03
C GLY A 80 7.26 -15.36 -2.28
N GLY A 81 7.30 -14.16 -2.84
CA GLY A 81 6.10 -13.39 -3.18
C GLY A 81 5.52 -13.80 -4.54
N TRP A 82 4.20 -14.03 -4.56
CA TRP A 82 3.27 -13.86 -5.68
C TRP A 82 1.84 -14.08 -5.13
#